data_AF-A0A2T9JIS8-F1
#
_entry.id   AF-A0A2T9JIS8-F1
#
_cell.length_a   1.000
_cell.length_b   1.000
_cell.length_c   1.000
_cell.angle_alpha   90.00
_cell.angle_beta   90.00
_cell.angle_gamma   90.00
#
_symmetry.space_group_name_H-M   'P 1'
#
loop_
_entity.id
_entity.type
_entity.pdbx_description
1 polymer ?
#
loop_
_entity_poly.entity_id
_entity_poly.type
_entity_poly.pdbx_seq_one_letter_code
_entity_poly.pdbx_strand_id
1 'polypeptide(L)'
;MAAWKARLGDSADLTVALVWAGNPDHTNDHNRSMALADLAPLLQVPGVRWISLQKGPAAADLPRRLGVLDLGGELKDFADTAAVMTLADLVVSVDSAPCHLAGALGRPVWTMIPFAPDWRWGVTGADTAWYGSMKLYRQASLEEGWIPAVEAAARDLAALVAARV
;
A
#
# COMPACT_ATOMS: atom_id res chain seq x y z
N MET A 1 7.32 19.16 -2.05
CA MET A 1 8.11 18.26 -2.91
C MET A 1 9.61 18.26 -2.58
N ALA A 2 10.33 19.40 -2.62
CA ALA A 2 11.77 19.44 -2.35
C ALA A 2 12.19 18.92 -0.96
N ALA A 3 11.46 19.29 0.10
CA ALA A 3 11.71 18.79 1.46
C ALA A 3 11.55 17.27 1.57
N TRP A 4 10.49 16.71 0.96
CA TRP A 4 10.25 15.27 0.94
C TRP A 4 11.31 14.51 0.12
N LYS A 5 11.76 15.08 -1.00
CA LYS A 5 12.87 14.51 -1.77
C LYS A 5 14.16 14.45 -0.93
N ALA A 6 14.48 15.51 -0.19
CA ALA A 6 15.63 15.51 0.72
C ALA A 6 15.46 14.53 1.89
N ARG A 7 14.24 14.42 2.44
CA ARG A 7 13.91 13.50 3.54
C ARG A 7 14.02 12.02 3.15
N LEU A 8 13.68 11.69 1.91
CA LEU A 8 13.81 10.34 1.37
C LEU A 8 15.23 10.08 0.87
N GLY A 9 15.87 11.06 0.25
CA GLY A 9 17.12 10.86 -0.48
C GLY A 9 16.94 9.93 -1.68
N ASP A 10 18.05 9.65 -2.36
CA ASP A 10 18.05 8.74 -3.51
C ASP A 10 18.11 7.28 -3.04
N SER A 11 17.65 6.36 -3.89
CA SER A 11 17.72 4.92 -3.65
C SER A 11 17.89 4.18 -4.98
N ALA A 12 18.70 3.12 -4.97
CA ALA A 12 18.78 2.18 -6.08
C ALA A 12 17.65 1.13 -6.03
N ASP A 13 17.04 0.95 -4.86
CA ASP A 13 15.95 0.00 -4.64
C ASP A 13 14.61 0.56 -5.12
N LEU A 14 13.66 -0.33 -5.42
CA LEU A 14 12.29 0.04 -5.71
C LEU A 14 11.64 0.66 -4.48
N THR A 15 11.27 1.94 -4.56
CA THR A 15 10.69 2.65 -3.42
C THR A 15 9.18 2.46 -3.40
N VAL A 16 8.68 1.77 -2.38
CA VAL A 16 7.26 1.40 -2.25
C VAL A 16 6.66 2.04 -1.00
N ALA A 17 5.59 2.82 -1.20
CA ALA A 17 4.80 3.39 -0.12
C ALA A 17 3.70 2.42 0.33
N LEU A 18 3.49 2.29 1.64
CA LEU A 18 2.63 1.26 2.24
C LEU A 18 1.60 1.85 3.20
N VAL A 19 0.36 1.37 3.10
CA VAL A 19 -0.76 1.60 4.02
C VAL A 19 -1.52 0.28 4.21
N TRP A 20 -1.69 -0.18 5.45
CA TRP A 20 -2.28 -1.50 5.75
C TRP A 20 -3.59 -1.45 6.54
N ALA A 21 -3.93 -0.28 7.10
CA ALA A 21 -5.16 -0.10 7.83
C ALA A 21 -5.82 1.24 7.51
N GLY A 22 -7.14 1.27 7.54
CA GLY A 22 -7.95 2.48 7.38
C GLY A 22 -8.18 3.21 8.71
N ASN A 23 -9.32 3.91 8.77
CA ASN A 23 -9.75 4.60 9.97
C ASN A 23 -10.60 3.66 10.83
N PRO A 24 -10.21 3.32 12.07
CA PRO A 24 -10.99 2.45 12.95
C PRO A 24 -12.43 2.92 13.22
N ASP A 25 -12.71 4.23 13.12
CA ASP A 25 -14.05 4.78 13.30
C ASP A 25 -14.98 4.56 12.09
N HIS A 26 -14.44 4.06 10.97
CA HIS A 26 -15.23 3.74 9.80
C HIS A 26 -15.93 2.38 9.99
N THR A 27 -17.25 2.31 9.79
CA THR A 27 -18.08 1.12 10.06
C THR A 27 -17.55 -0.18 9.45
N ASN A 28 -17.03 -0.11 8.22
CA ASN A 28 -16.47 -1.27 7.51
C ASN A 28 -14.93 -1.44 7.63
N ASP A 29 -14.26 -0.77 8.58
CA ASP A 29 -12.79 -0.81 8.66
C ASP A 29 -12.25 -2.22 8.99
N HIS A 30 -12.92 -2.93 9.89
CA HIS A 30 -12.56 -4.30 10.28
C HIS A 30 -12.45 -5.29 9.11
N ASN A 31 -13.18 -5.05 8.01
CA ASN A 31 -13.10 -5.87 6.82
C ASN A 31 -12.03 -5.41 5.84
N ARG A 32 -11.63 -4.14 5.85
CA ARG A 32 -10.73 -3.55 4.84
C ARG A 32 -9.29 -3.42 5.34
N SER A 33 -9.10 -3.33 6.65
CA SER A 33 -7.79 -3.29 7.29
C SER A 33 -7.18 -4.69 7.41
N MET A 34 -5.86 -4.77 7.36
CA MET A 34 -5.08 -6.00 7.51
C MET A 34 -4.20 -5.90 8.75
N ALA A 35 -3.84 -7.05 9.34
CA ALA A 35 -2.76 -7.06 10.31
C ALA A 35 -1.43 -6.82 9.58
N LEU A 36 -0.51 -6.05 10.18
CA LEU A 36 0.82 -5.86 9.59
C LEU A 36 1.57 -7.19 9.38
N ALA A 37 1.29 -8.19 10.22
CA ALA A 37 1.86 -9.53 10.09
C ALA A 37 1.46 -10.23 8.78
N ASP A 38 0.26 -9.96 8.26
CA ASP A 38 -0.22 -10.55 7.00
C ASP A 38 0.62 -10.08 5.81
N LEU A 39 1.26 -8.92 5.92
CA LEU A 39 2.14 -8.34 4.90
C LEU A 39 3.54 -8.96 4.87
N ALA A 40 3.86 -9.92 5.74
CA ALA A 40 5.19 -10.51 5.81
C ALA A 40 5.72 -11.02 4.46
N PRO A 41 4.94 -11.75 3.61
CA PRO A 41 5.43 -12.20 2.30
C PRO A 41 5.85 -11.04 1.39
N LEU A 42 5.10 -9.92 1.44
CA LEU A 42 5.36 -8.74 0.62
C LEU A 42 6.60 -7.98 1.12
N LEU A 43 6.70 -7.78 2.44
CA LEU A 43 7.81 -7.05 3.07
C LEU A 43 9.16 -7.78 2.94
N GLN A 44 9.16 -9.09 2.68
CA GLN A 44 10.36 -9.91 2.49
C GLN A 44 10.93 -9.86 1.07
N VAL A 45 10.27 -9.21 0.11
CA VAL A 45 10.78 -9.09 -1.26
C VAL A 45 12.05 -8.23 -1.25
N PRO A 46 13.21 -8.76 -1.71
CA PRO A 46 14.47 -8.01 -1.72
C PRO A 46 14.48 -6.92 -2.80
N GLY A 47 15.39 -5.94 -2.67
CA GLY A 47 15.52 -4.83 -3.62
C GLY A 47 14.38 -3.80 -3.52
N VAL A 48 13.70 -3.76 -2.37
CA VAL A 48 12.59 -2.86 -2.09
C VAL A 48 12.92 -1.99 -0.88
N ARG A 49 12.78 -0.69 -1.06
CA ARG A 49 12.79 0.30 0.01
C ARG A 49 11.35 0.62 0.42
N TRP A 50 10.99 0.26 1.65
CA TRP A 50 9.64 0.49 2.17
C TRP A 50 9.50 1.83 2.90
N ILE A 51 8.41 2.54 2.61
CA ILE A 51 7.99 3.76 3.29
C ILE A 51 6.57 3.55 3.83
N SER A 52 6.34 3.79 5.12
CA SER A 52 4.99 3.79 5.69
C SER A 52 4.36 5.17 5.57
N LEU A 53 3.16 5.22 5.00
CA LEU A 53 2.26 6.37 5.04
C LEU A 53 1.11 6.15 6.04
N GLN A 54 1.18 5.09 6.84
CA GLN A 54 0.12 4.69 7.76
C GLN A 54 -0.14 5.78 8.78
N LYS A 55 -1.42 6.14 8.95
CA LYS A 55 -1.89 7.05 9.99
C LYS A 55 -2.74 6.30 11.02
N GLY A 56 -2.90 6.92 12.19
CA GLY A 56 -3.75 6.41 13.25
C GLY A 56 -3.10 5.28 14.06
N PRO A 57 -3.89 4.59 14.92
CA PRO A 57 -3.38 3.64 15.89
C PRO A 57 -2.57 2.49 15.30
N ALA A 58 -2.92 2.04 14.09
CA ALA A 58 -2.22 0.95 13.39
C ALA A 58 -0.74 1.26 13.09
N ALA A 59 -0.35 2.54 13.04
CA ALA A 59 1.07 2.90 12.88
C ALA A 59 1.95 2.40 14.03
N ALA A 60 1.38 2.22 15.23
CA ALA A 60 2.09 1.67 16.39
C ALA A 60 2.49 0.19 16.20
N ASP A 61 1.86 -0.52 15.26
CA ASP A 61 2.15 -1.92 14.99
C ASP A 61 3.50 -2.10 14.27
N LEU A 62 4.10 -1.04 13.73
CA LEU A 62 5.31 -1.11 12.91
C LEU A 62 6.58 -1.24 13.77
N PRO A 63 7.21 -2.43 13.85
CA PRO A 63 8.43 -2.58 14.61
C PRO A 63 9.64 -1.98 13.88
N ARG A 64 10.50 -1.26 14.62
CA ARG A 64 11.72 -0.64 14.09
C ARG A 64 12.64 -1.61 13.31
N ARG A 65 12.63 -2.91 13.66
CA ARG A 65 13.49 -3.93 13.04
C ARG A 65 13.13 -4.26 11.58
N LEU A 66 11.94 -3.90 11.10
CA LEU A 66 11.52 -4.20 9.72
C LEU A 66 12.19 -3.29 8.69
N GLY A 67 12.90 -2.23 9.11
CA GLY A 67 13.58 -1.33 8.18
C GLY A 67 12.64 -0.47 7.32
N VAL A 68 11.34 -0.43 7.63
CA VAL A 68 10.36 0.44 6.98
C VAL A 68 10.56 1.87 7.47
N LEU A 69 10.70 2.82 6.55
CA LEU A 69 10.78 4.24 6.89
C LEU A 69 9.39 4.76 7.24
N ASP A 70 9.11 4.94 8.52
CA ASP A 70 7.83 5.47 8.97
C ASP A 70 7.75 6.99 8.83
N LEU A 71 6.84 7.47 7.98
CA LEU A 71 6.56 8.90 7.80
C LEU A 71 5.19 9.30 8.35
N GLY A 72 4.39 8.36 8.86
CA GLY A 72 3.00 8.60 9.25
C GLY A 72 2.80 9.81 10.17
N GLY A 73 3.69 9.96 11.16
CA GLY A 73 3.69 11.09 12.10
C GLY A 73 4.24 12.41 11.55
N GLU A 74 4.94 12.39 10.41
CA GLU A 74 5.51 13.58 9.75
C GLU A 74 4.53 14.19 8.74
N LEU A 75 3.58 13.41 8.20
CA LEU A 75 2.61 13.84 7.19
C LEU A 75 1.49 14.68 7.84
N LYS A 76 1.39 15.97 7.51
CA LYS A 76 0.41 16.88 8.14
C LYS A 76 -0.97 16.78 7.51
N ASP A 77 -1.01 16.66 6.18
CA ASP A 77 -2.24 16.66 5.39
C ASP A 77 -2.11 15.75 4.15
N PHE A 78 -3.12 15.76 3.29
CA PHE A 78 -3.09 15.01 2.04
C PHE A 78 -2.10 15.56 1.02
N ALA A 79 -1.71 16.83 1.10
CA ALA A 79 -0.70 17.39 0.20
C ALA A 79 0.69 16.81 0.52
N ASP A 80 1.01 16.60 1.80
CA ASP A 80 2.20 15.86 2.21
C ASP A 80 2.16 14.41 1.73
N THR A 81 1.04 13.71 1.97
CA THR A 81 0.86 12.32 1.50
C THR A 81 1.03 12.21 -0.01
N ALA A 82 0.40 13.11 -0.78
CA ALA A 82 0.52 13.16 -2.24
C ALA A 82 1.97 13.42 -2.68
N ALA A 83 2.65 14.37 -2.03
CA ALA A 83 4.05 14.68 -2.35
C ALA A 83 4.96 13.46 -2.15
N VAL A 84 4.77 12.67 -1.08
CA VAL A 84 5.54 11.44 -0.88
C VAL A 84 5.17 10.37 -1.92
N MET A 85 3.89 10.20 -2.26
CA MET A 85 3.44 9.26 -3.30
C MET A 85 4.04 9.56 -4.69
N THR A 86 4.28 10.85 -5.01
CA THR A 86 4.95 11.21 -6.28
C THR A 86 6.42 10.83 -6.33
N LEU A 87 7.06 10.59 -5.17
CA LEU A 87 8.45 10.17 -5.05
C LEU A 87 8.60 8.65 -4.91
N ALA A 88 7.53 7.93 -4.60
CA ALA A 88 7.49 6.47 -4.58
C ALA A 88 7.27 5.93 -6.00
N ASP A 89 7.89 4.80 -6.33
CA ASP A 89 7.69 4.10 -7.61
C ASP A 89 6.32 3.38 -7.65
N LEU A 90 5.87 2.89 -6.50
CA LEU A 90 4.62 2.16 -6.32
C LEU A 90 3.99 2.53 -4.97
N VAL A 91 2.66 2.55 -4.93
CA VAL A 91 1.87 2.60 -3.69
C VAL A 91 1.18 1.26 -3.49
N VAL A 92 1.29 0.67 -2.30
CA VAL A 92 0.48 -0.48 -1.87
C VAL A 92 -0.42 -0.02 -0.73
N SER A 93 -1.72 -0.22 -0.87
CA SER A 93 -2.70 0.27 0.10
C SER A 93 -3.85 -0.71 0.26
N VAL A 94 -4.47 -0.74 1.43
CA VAL A 94 -5.85 -1.24 1.56
C VAL A 94 -6.85 -0.25 0.95
N ASP A 95 -8.11 -0.68 0.77
CA ASP A 95 -9.25 0.16 0.34
C ASP A 95 -9.53 1.30 1.35
N SER A 96 -8.80 2.41 1.17
CA SER A 96 -8.76 3.58 2.05
C SER A 96 -8.39 4.84 1.25
N ALA A 97 -8.51 6.03 1.85
CA ALA A 97 -8.24 7.30 1.16
C ALA A 97 -6.88 7.35 0.42
N PRO A 98 -5.77 6.81 0.94
CA PRO A 98 -4.50 6.73 0.22
C PRO A 98 -4.54 6.01 -1.14
N CYS A 99 -5.32 4.94 -1.32
CA CYS A 99 -5.38 4.24 -2.61
C CYS A 99 -6.05 5.12 -3.68
N HIS A 100 -7.11 5.83 -3.30
CA HIS A 100 -7.82 6.77 -4.17
C HIS A 100 -6.96 7.98 -4.52
N LEU A 101 -6.21 8.51 -3.56
CA LEU A 101 -5.29 9.62 -3.79
C LEU A 101 -4.20 9.22 -4.79
N ALA A 102 -3.58 8.06 -4.62
CA ALA A 102 -2.57 7.54 -5.56
C ALA A 102 -3.15 7.35 -6.97
N GLY A 103 -4.35 6.77 -7.07
CA GLY A 103 -5.06 6.59 -8.33
C GLY A 103 -5.40 7.91 -9.02
N ALA A 104 -5.88 8.91 -8.28
CA ALA A 104 -6.18 10.25 -8.81
C ALA A 104 -4.93 11.00 -9.29
N LEU A 105 -3.76 10.72 -8.70
CA LEU A 105 -2.47 11.24 -9.13
C LEU A 105 -1.88 10.49 -10.33
N GLY A 106 -2.54 9.43 -10.82
CA GLY A 106 -2.02 8.56 -11.89
C GLY A 106 -0.77 7.78 -11.48
N ARG A 107 -0.50 7.63 -10.18
CA ARG A 107 0.63 6.83 -9.68
C ARG A 107 0.28 5.35 -9.76
N PRO A 108 1.25 4.46 -10.07
CA PRO A 108 1.05 3.03 -9.94
C PRO A 108 0.61 2.70 -8.51
N VAL A 109 -0.52 2.01 -8.38
CA VAL A 109 -1.07 1.65 -7.07
C VAL A 109 -1.64 0.24 -7.07
N TRP A 110 -1.29 -0.54 -6.06
CA TRP A 110 -1.84 -1.86 -5.80
C TRP A 110 -2.74 -1.78 -4.58
N THR A 111 -4.02 -2.13 -4.78
CA THR A 111 -5.02 -2.04 -3.72
C THR A 111 -5.42 -3.43 -3.26
N MET A 112 -5.29 -3.68 -1.97
CA MET A 112 -5.80 -4.88 -1.30
C MET A 112 -7.29 -4.70 -1.05
N ILE A 113 -8.09 -5.60 -1.62
CA ILE A 113 -9.54 -5.54 -1.66
C ILE A 113 -10.10 -6.73 -0.85
N PRO A 114 -11.01 -6.49 0.10
CA PRO A 114 -11.52 -7.56 0.95
C PRO A 114 -12.46 -8.49 0.19
N PHE A 115 -12.76 -9.64 0.80
CA PHE A 115 -13.62 -10.67 0.19
C PHE A 115 -15.00 -10.14 -0.19
N ALA A 116 -15.59 -9.30 0.67
CA ALA A 116 -16.85 -8.60 0.43
C ALA A 116 -16.55 -7.11 0.16
N PRO A 117 -16.17 -6.75 -1.07
CA PRO A 117 -15.75 -5.39 -1.39
C PRO A 117 -16.92 -4.43 -1.52
N ASP A 118 -16.61 -3.14 -1.43
CA ASP A 118 -17.54 -2.10 -1.87
C ASP A 118 -17.86 -2.27 -3.38
N TRP A 119 -19.10 -1.95 -3.75
CA TRP A 119 -19.62 -2.09 -5.12
C TRP A 119 -18.71 -1.46 -6.18
N ARG A 120 -17.98 -0.39 -5.83
CA ARG A 120 -17.10 0.34 -6.76
C ARG A 120 -16.00 -0.54 -7.33
N TRP A 121 -15.60 -1.60 -6.62
CA TRP A 121 -14.53 -2.48 -7.03
C TRP A 121 -15.03 -3.66 -7.87
N GLY A 122 -16.33 -3.90 -7.96
CA GLY A 122 -16.87 -5.14 -8.51
C GLY A 122 -16.37 -6.38 -7.75
N VAL A 123 -16.72 -7.57 -8.25
CA VAL A 123 -16.47 -8.85 -7.55
C VAL A 123 -15.42 -9.74 -8.21
N THR A 124 -14.90 -9.36 -9.37
CA THR A 124 -13.89 -10.13 -10.13
C THR A 124 -12.87 -9.21 -10.80
N GLY A 125 -11.79 -9.82 -11.32
CA GLY A 125 -10.76 -9.11 -12.09
C GLY A 125 -9.76 -8.34 -11.22
N ALA A 126 -8.64 -7.98 -11.84
CA ALA A 126 -7.56 -7.22 -11.20
C ALA A 126 -7.57 -5.73 -11.55
N ASP A 127 -8.45 -5.30 -12.46
CA ASP A 127 -8.53 -3.90 -12.91
C ASP A 127 -9.73 -3.18 -12.28
N THR A 128 -9.75 -1.86 -12.44
CA THR A 128 -10.84 -1.01 -11.97
C THR A 128 -11.21 0.04 -13.01
N ALA A 129 -12.49 0.40 -13.09
CA ALA A 129 -12.97 1.45 -13.98
C ALA A 129 -12.58 2.87 -13.52
N TRP A 130 -12.13 3.02 -12.27
CA TRP A 130 -11.89 4.34 -11.65
C TRP A 130 -10.50 4.91 -11.93
N TYR A 131 -9.47 4.05 -11.96
CA TYR A 131 -8.08 4.48 -12.05
C TYR A 131 -7.28 3.52 -12.94
N GLY A 132 -6.85 4.00 -14.11
CA GLY A 132 -6.07 3.18 -15.05
C GLY A 132 -4.68 2.79 -14.55
N SER A 133 -4.16 3.45 -13.50
CA SER A 133 -2.89 3.11 -12.86
C SER A 133 -3.01 2.11 -11.71
N MET A 134 -4.23 1.64 -11.42
CA MET A 134 -4.52 0.80 -10.26
C MET A 134 -4.69 -0.67 -10.63
N LYS A 135 -4.05 -1.53 -9.83
CA LYS A 135 -4.26 -2.99 -9.84
C LYS A 135 -4.86 -3.43 -8.50
N LEU A 136 -5.78 -4.38 -8.55
CA LEU A 136 -6.50 -4.91 -7.40
C LEU A 136 -5.99 -6.31 -7.05
N TYR A 137 -5.74 -6.54 -5.77
CA TYR A 137 -5.44 -7.85 -5.19
C TYR A 137 -6.55 -8.20 -4.22
N ARG A 138 -7.27 -9.29 -4.49
CA ARG A 138 -8.51 -9.62 -3.77
C ARG A 138 -8.29 -10.75 -2.81
N GLN A 139 -8.77 -10.58 -1.59
CA GLN A 139 -8.97 -11.69 -0.67
C GLN A 139 -9.90 -12.72 -1.31
N ALA A 140 -9.43 -13.96 -1.43
CA ALA A 140 -10.16 -15.04 -2.09
C ALA A 140 -11.31 -15.59 -1.22
N SER A 141 -11.11 -15.65 0.10
CA SER A 141 -12.07 -16.15 1.07
C SER A 141 -11.81 -15.52 2.45
N LEU A 142 -12.82 -15.56 3.33
CA LEU A 142 -12.65 -15.15 4.73
C LEU A 142 -11.78 -16.13 5.52
N GLU A 143 -11.79 -17.42 5.16
CA GLU A 143 -11.01 -18.47 5.82
C GLU A 143 -9.51 -18.31 5.58
N GLU A 144 -9.11 -18.04 4.34
CA GLU A 144 -7.68 -17.86 3.98
C GLU A 144 -7.15 -16.46 4.32
N GLY A 145 -8.05 -15.51 4.61
CA GLY A 145 -7.66 -14.16 4.96
C GLY A 145 -6.90 -13.44 3.83
N TRP A 146 -6.03 -12.52 4.22
CA TRP A 146 -5.28 -11.69 3.27
C TRP A 146 -4.09 -12.39 2.61
N ILE A 147 -3.63 -13.51 3.16
CA ILE A 147 -2.37 -14.16 2.76
C ILE A 147 -2.30 -14.44 1.25
N PRO A 148 -3.32 -15.06 0.60
CA PRO A 148 -3.23 -15.31 -0.85
C PRO A 148 -3.10 -14.05 -1.70
N ALA A 149 -3.78 -12.97 -1.30
CA ALA A 149 -3.71 -11.68 -2.00
C ALA A 149 -2.33 -11.03 -1.83
N VAL A 150 -1.78 -11.08 -0.61
CA VAL A 150 -0.44 -10.57 -0.31
C VAL A 150 0.64 -11.37 -1.02
N GLU A 151 0.54 -12.70 -1.09
CA GLU A 151 1.48 -13.54 -1.83
C GLU A 151 1.45 -13.26 -3.34
N ALA A 152 0.26 -13.02 -3.90
CA ALA A 152 0.14 -12.60 -5.30
C ALA A 152 0.82 -11.25 -5.55
N ALA A 153 0.63 -10.28 -4.66
CA ALA A 153 1.33 -9.00 -4.73
C ALA A 153 2.85 -9.18 -4.57
N ALA A 154 3.31 -10.06 -3.66
CA ALA A 154 4.72 -10.32 -3.44
C ALA A 154 5.41 -10.91 -4.69
N ARG A 155 4.75 -11.87 -5.38
CA ARG A 155 5.24 -12.43 -6.65
C ARG A 155 5.38 -11.36 -7.72
N ASP A 156 4.37 -10.51 -7.88
CA ASP A 156 4.40 -9.43 -8.86
C ASP A 156 5.44 -8.37 -8.50
N LEU A 157 5.65 -8.10 -7.20
CA LEU A 157 6.66 -7.15 -6.74
C LEU A 157 8.07 -7.66 -7.05
N ALA A 158 8.33 -8.94 -6.80
CA ALA A 158 9.60 -9.58 -7.13
C ALA A 158 9.87 -9.52 -8.64
N ALA A 159 8.86 -9.75 -9.48
CA ALA A 159 8.96 -9.62 -10.92
C ALA A 159 9.25 -8.16 -11.34
N LEU A 160 8.59 -7.19 -10.70
CA LEU A 160 8.81 -5.77 -10.95
C LEU A 160 10.25 -5.34 -10.58
N VAL A 161 10.77 -5.80 -9.45
CA VAL A 161 12.16 -5.55 -9.04
C VAL A 161 13.14 -6.15 -10.05
N ALA A 162 12.93 -7.41 -10.45
CA ALA A 162 13.81 -8.10 -11.40
C ALA A 162 13.85 -7.41 -12.78
N ALA A 163 12.76 -6.76 -13.20
CA ALA A 163 12.69 -6.04 -14.47
C ALA A 163 13.41 -4.67 -14.46
N ARG A 164 13.88 -4.19 -13.31
CA ARG A 164 14.66 -2.94 -13.20
C ARG A 164 16.17 -3.15 -13.31
N VAL A 165 16.62 -4.41 -13.22
CA VAL A 165 18.03 -4.84 -13.35
C VAL A 165 18.35 -5.09 -14.82
#